data_AF-A0A3B0V311-F1
#
_entry.id   AF-A0A3B0V311-F1
#
_cell.length_a   1.000
_cell.length_b   1.000
_cell.length_c   1.000
_cell.angle_alpha   90.00
_cell.angle_beta   90.00
_cell.angle_gamma   90.00
#
_symmetry.space_group_name_H-M   'P 1'
#
loop_
_entity.id
_entity.type
_entity.pdbx_description
1 polymer ?
#
loop_
_entity_poly.entity_id
_entity_poly.type
_entity_poly.pdbx_seq_one_letter_code
_entity_poly.pdbx_strand_id
1 'polypeptide(L)'
;MTNQTQIHQVTLDYYSLDDLRTIAKNLPRLKLHPDVITKIETGAAFVLEKAAEDRYIYGTNTGFGSLCETRVENEEMEMLQYNHVVSHAVGVGEIVPESLSRLMMFIKFLTFRTGHTGISMAPVQRLIDMWNNDIMPAIPKKGTVGASGDLAPLAHMALPLLGLGKVHYKGELVETAVILQEMDWKPLKLKPKEGLALTNGVQYINARGAQCLMRIEEMMQTADLFAAMSSQAFSTSETFY
;
A
#
# COMPACT_ATOMS: atom_id res chain seq x y z
N MET A 1 6.21 -19.22 23.73
CA MET A 1 7.53 -19.00 23.10
C MET A 1 7.50 -17.58 22.55
N THR A 2 8.27 -16.67 23.15
CA THR A 2 8.39 -15.29 22.72
C THR A 2 9.05 -15.26 21.35
N ASN A 3 8.25 -15.14 20.29
CA ASN A 3 8.73 -14.85 18.95
C ASN A 3 9.51 -13.54 19.04
N GLN A 4 10.85 -13.59 19.01
CA GLN A 4 11.65 -12.41 18.77
C GLN A 4 11.14 -11.83 17.46
N THR A 5 10.43 -10.71 17.53
CA THR A 5 9.74 -10.17 16.37
C THR A 5 10.81 -9.68 15.41
N GLN A 6 11.08 -10.49 14.38
CA GLN A 6 12.08 -10.20 13.36
C GLN A 6 11.78 -8.82 12.79
N ILE A 7 12.78 -7.94 12.75
CA ILE A 7 12.66 -6.61 12.15
C ILE A 7 13.15 -6.72 10.71
N HIS A 8 12.28 -6.40 9.76
CA HIS A 8 12.60 -6.26 8.36
C HIS A 8 12.87 -4.80 8.03
N GLN A 9 14.02 -4.51 7.43
CA GLN A 9 14.33 -3.18 6.93
C GLN A 9 13.85 -3.04 5.50
N VAL A 10 13.03 -2.03 5.22
CA VAL A 10 12.66 -1.65 3.86
C VAL A 10 13.85 -0.88 3.26
N THR A 11 14.57 -1.53 2.35
CA THR A 11 15.76 -0.99 1.67
C THR A 11 15.42 -0.54 0.25
N LEU A 12 16.43 -0.12 -0.53
CA LEU A 12 16.31 0.21 -1.95
C LEU A 12 16.49 -1.00 -2.88
N ASP A 13 16.80 -2.17 -2.33
CA ASP A 13 17.16 -3.36 -3.10
C ASP A 13 15.97 -3.91 -3.90
N TYR A 14 16.25 -4.79 -4.84
CA TYR A 14 15.20 -5.53 -5.50
C TYR A 14 14.47 -6.44 -4.49
N TYR A 15 13.14 -6.48 -4.57
CA TYR A 15 12.30 -7.41 -3.82
C TYR A 15 11.70 -8.42 -4.80
N SER A 16 12.06 -9.70 -4.63
CA SER A 16 11.53 -10.82 -5.39
C SER A 16 10.15 -11.26 -4.88
N LEU A 17 9.49 -12.16 -5.62
CA LEU A 17 8.26 -12.80 -5.14
C LEU A 17 8.51 -13.61 -3.85
N ASP A 18 9.67 -14.23 -3.70
CA ASP A 18 10.03 -14.99 -2.50
C ASP A 18 10.17 -14.06 -1.27
N ASP A 19 10.73 -12.86 -1.46
CA ASP A 19 10.80 -11.86 -0.40
C ASP A 19 9.39 -11.42 0.03
N LEU A 20 8.52 -11.12 -0.94
CA LEU A 20 7.13 -10.76 -0.67
C LEU A 20 6.38 -11.89 0.04
N ARG A 21 6.58 -13.15 -0.37
CA ARG A 21 6.00 -14.34 0.28
C ARG A 21 6.47 -14.45 1.72
N THR A 22 7.77 -14.30 1.95
CA THR A 22 8.38 -14.39 3.28
C THR A 22 7.85 -13.31 4.21
N ILE A 23 7.75 -12.07 3.73
CA ILE A 23 7.21 -10.95 4.51
C ILE A 23 5.72 -11.14 4.80
N ALA A 24 4.94 -11.57 3.81
CA ALA A 24 3.51 -11.84 3.98
C ALA A 24 3.22 -12.99 4.95
N LYS A 25 4.12 -13.99 5.01
CA LYS A 25 3.99 -15.15 5.91
C LYS A 25 4.47 -14.85 7.33
N ASN A 26 5.63 -14.22 7.47
CA ASN A 26 6.28 -14.05 8.76
C ASN A 26 5.82 -12.81 9.51
N LEU A 27 5.20 -11.85 8.83
CA LEU A 27 4.69 -10.60 9.39
C LEU A 27 5.72 -9.89 10.29
N PRO A 28 6.95 -9.64 9.78
CA PRO A 28 7.98 -9.00 10.58
C PRO A 28 7.56 -7.58 10.94
N ARG A 29 8.15 -7.03 12.01
CA ARG A 29 8.06 -5.57 12.23
C ARG A 29 8.84 -4.86 11.13
N LEU A 30 8.33 -3.72 10.68
CA LEU A 30 8.98 -2.91 9.65
C LEU A 30 9.71 -1.72 10.26
N LYS A 31 10.86 -1.40 9.64
CA LYS A 31 11.57 -0.13 9.79
C LYS A 31 12.09 0.29 8.42
N LEU A 32 12.18 1.59 8.14
CA LEU A 32 12.87 2.07 6.94
C LEU A 32 14.38 2.08 7.13
N HIS A 33 15.12 1.71 6.09
CA HIS A 33 16.55 1.94 6.04
C HIS A 33 16.87 3.45 6.05
N PRO A 34 17.97 3.93 6.68
CA PRO A 34 18.32 5.35 6.70
C PRO A 34 18.33 6.01 5.31
N ASP A 35 18.90 5.36 4.29
CA ASP A 35 18.91 5.90 2.92
C ASP A 35 17.51 6.09 2.34
N VAL A 36 16.56 5.23 2.72
CA VAL A 36 15.16 5.35 2.31
C VAL A 36 14.51 6.56 2.97
N ILE A 37 14.78 6.79 4.25
CA ILE A 37 14.33 7.99 4.97
C ILE A 37 14.86 9.25 4.26
N THR A 38 16.17 9.30 4.01
CA THR A 38 16.80 10.45 3.32
C THR A 38 16.18 10.70 1.94
N LYS A 39 15.88 9.65 1.16
CA LYS A 39 15.21 9.80 -0.14
C LYS A 39 13.79 10.34 -0.03
N ILE A 40 13.00 9.84 0.92
CA ILE A 40 11.63 10.34 1.16
C ILE A 40 11.67 11.81 1.56
N GLU A 41 12.54 12.19 2.49
CA GLU A 41 12.69 13.57 2.94
C GLU A 41 13.14 14.50 1.81
N THR A 42 14.10 14.07 0.99
CA THR A 42 14.56 14.82 -0.19
C THR A 42 13.43 15.04 -1.19
N GLY A 43 12.64 13.99 -1.48
CA GLY A 43 11.49 14.09 -2.37
C GLY A 43 10.39 15.01 -1.84
N ALA A 44 10.12 14.95 -0.53
CA ALA A 44 9.16 15.84 0.12
C ALA A 44 9.60 17.31 0.07
N ALA A 45 10.88 17.58 0.35
CA ALA A 45 11.46 18.92 0.27
C ALA A 45 11.36 19.49 -1.15
N PHE A 46 11.65 18.67 -2.17
CA PHE A 46 11.49 19.06 -3.57
C PHE A 46 10.05 19.47 -3.90
N VAL A 47 9.04 18.70 -3.45
CA VAL A 47 7.64 19.06 -3.69
C VAL A 47 7.26 20.37 -3.02
N LEU A 48 7.73 20.62 -1.79
CA LEU A 48 7.45 21.87 -1.08
C LEU A 48 8.10 23.08 -1.77
N GLU A 49 9.34 22.93 -2.25
CA GLU A 49 10.00 23.95 -3.07
C GLU A 49 9.16 24.26 -4.33
N LYS A 50 8.75 23.21 -5.05
CA LYS A 50 7.96 23.36 -6.29
C LYS A 50 6.55 23.89 -6.07
N ALA A 51 5.93 23.61 -4.92
CA ALA A 51 4.62 24.17 -4.58
C ALA A 51 4.64 25.70 -4.44
N ALA A 52 5.78 26.28 -4.05
CA ALA A 52 5.96 27.72 -3.91
C ALA A 52 6.25 28.46 -5.22
N GLU A 53 6.51 27.74 -6.32
CA GLU A 53 6.74 28.33 -7.63
C GLU A 53 5.42 28.75 -8.30
N ASP A 54 5.47 29.75 -9.18
CA ASP A 54 4.31 30.19 -9.97
C ASP A 54 3.92 29.24 -11.11
N ARG A 55 4.72 28.19 -11.33
CA ARG A 55 4.43 27.17 -12.34
C ARG A 55 3.31 26.25 -11.86
N TYR A 56 2.42 25.88 -12.78
CA TYR A 56 1.30 24.99 -12.51
C TYR A 56 1.83 23.54 -12.51
N ILE A 57 1.72 22.86 -11.38
CA ILE A 57 2.26 21.53 -11.13
C ILE A 57 1.15 20.64 -10.58
N TYR A 58 0.79 19.63 -11.38
CA TYR A 58 -0.32 18.72 -11.13
C TYR A 58 -0.33 18.15 -9.71
N GLY A 59 -1.43 18.37 -9.00
CA GLY A 59 -1.65 17.85 -7.64
C GLY A 59 -0.73 18.43 -6.56
N THR A 60 0.14 19.38 -6.92
CA THR A 60 1.06 20.08 -6.02
C THR A 60 0.55 21.48 -5.72
N ASN A 61 0.15 22.26 -6.73
CA ASN A 61 -0.51 23.57 -6.59
C ASN A 61 -1.68 23.76 -7.58
N THR A 62 -2.16 22.66 -8.17
CA THR A 62 -3.35 22.61 -9.03
C THR A 62 -4.32 21.53 -8.58
N GLY A 63 -5.54 21.57 -9.10
CA GLY A 63 -6.53 20.49 -8.95
C GLY A 63 -6.15 19.18 -9.65
N PHE A 64 -7.06 18.20 -9.59
CA PHE A 64 -6.89 16.85 -10.16
C PHE A 64 -7.83 16.61 -11.35
N GLY A 65 -7.47 15.66 -12.22
CA GLY A 65 -8.29 15.28 -13.37
C GLY A 65 -8.61 16.47 -14.27
N SER A 66 -9.90 16.74 -14.52
CA SER A 66 -10.35 17.87 -15.34
C SER A 66 -10.02 19.25 -14.76
N LEU A 67 -9.60 19.33 -13.50
CA LEU A 67 -9.19 20.57 -12.81
C LEU A 67 -7.67 20.73 -12.75
N CYS A 68 -6.92 20.00 -13.58
CA CYS A 68 -5.45 20.04 -13.60
C CYS A 68 -4.85 21.41 -13.98
N GLU A 69 -5.64 22.29 -14.59
CA GLU A 69 -5.24 23.65 -14.97
C GLU A 69 -5.73 24.73 -14.00
N THR A 70 -6.47 24.34 -12.96
CA THR A 70 -6.96 25.28 -11.93
C THR A 70 -5.93 25.38 -10.81
N ARG A 71 -5.38 26.59 -10.60
CA ARG A 71 -4.48 26.88 -9.47
C ARG A 71 -5.25 26.81 -8.15
N VAL A 72 -4.59 26.33 -7.12
CA VAL A 72 -5.16 26.19 -5.77
C VAL A 72 -4.30 27.00 -4.82
N GLU A 73 -4.94 27.83 -4.00
CA GLU A 73 -4.25 28.66 -3.01
C GLU A 73 -3.70 27.80 -1.87
N ASN A 74 -2.60 28.24 -1.24
CA ASN A 74 -1.89 27.47 -0.24
C ASN A 74 -2.77 27.09 0.97
N GLU A 75 -3.72 27.96 1.34
CA GLU A 75 -4.65 27.74 2.45
C GLU A 75 -5.66 26.62 2.15
N GLU A 76 -5.97 26.37 0.87
CA GLU A 76 -6.92 25.35 0.43
C GLU A 76 -6.25 24.00 0.17
N MET A 77 -4.91 23.96 0.12
CA MET A 77 -4.15 22.76 -0.24
C MET A 77 -4.37 21.59 0.72
N GLU A 78 -4.42 21.83 2.05
CA GLU A 78 -4.71 20.77 3.03
C GLU A 78 -6.07 20.12 2.75
N MET A 79 -7.09 20.97 2.52
CA MET A 79 -8.45 20.54 2.23
C MET A 79 -8.55 19.82 0.89
N LEU A 80 -7.85 20.29 -0.14
CA LEU A 80 -7.77 19.64 -1.45
C LEU A 80 -7.25 18.20 -1.33
N GLN A 81 -6.17 17.99 -0.59
CA GLN A 81 -5.55 16.66 -0.43
C GLN A 81 -6.43 15.73 0.41
N TYR A 82 -7.06 16.26 1.46
CA TYR A 82 -8.08 15.54 2.23
C TYR A 82 -9.25 15.09 1.32
N ASN A 83 -9.82 16.02 0.56
CA ASN A 83 -10.93 15.75 -0.36
C ASN A 83 -10.52 14.79 -1.47
N HIS A 84 -9.27 14.81 -1.93
CA HIS A 84 -8.78 13.85 -2.91
C HIS A 84 -8.91 12.42 -2.40
N VAL A 85 -8.47 12.15 -1.16
CA VAL A 85 -8.61 10.82 -0.55
C VAL A 85 -10.09 10.47 -0.38
N VAL A 86 -10.89 11.35 0.23
CA VAL A 86 -12.29 11.07 0.56
C VAL A 86 -13.13 10.85 -0.69
N SER A 87 -13.00 11.71 -1.71
CA SER A 87 -13.76 11.61 -2.97
C SER A 87 -13.43 10.37 -3.79
N HIS A 88 -12.24 9.79 -3.62
CA HIS A 88 -11.83 8.58 -4.32
C HIS A 88 -12.10 7.31 -3.51
N ALA A 89 -12.53 7.39 -2.25
CA ALA A 89 -12.88 6.23 -1.43
C ALA A 89 -14.25 5.61 -1.81
N VAL A 90 -14.44 5.35 -3.11
CA VAL A 90 -15.69 4.87 -3.72
C VAL A 90 -15.70 3.36 -3.93
N GLY A 91 -14.74 2.63 -3.33
CA GLY A 91 -14.71 1.17 -3.38
C GLY A 91 -15.94 0.53 -2.75
N VAL A 92 -16.39 -0.60 -3.33
CA VAL A 92 -17.61 -1.33 -2.92
C VAL A 92 -17.40 -2.85 -2.88
N GLY A 93 -18.38 -3.53 -2.30
CA GLY A 93 -18.40 -4.99 -2.17
C GLY A 93 -17.71 -5.49 -0.90
N GLU A 94 -17.49 -6.79 -0.85
CA GLU A 94 -16.82 -7.44 0.29
C GLU A 94 -15.44 -6.84 0.54
N ILE A 95 -15.06 -6.77 1.81
CA ILE A 95 -13.70 -6.41 2.21
C ILE A 95 -12.77 -7.55 1.81
N VAL A 96 -11.62 -7.20 1.21
CA VAL A 96 -10.61 -8.19 0.84
C VAL A 96 -9.99 -8.82 2.09
N PRO A 97 -9.44 -10.05 1.99
CA PRO A 97 -8.69 -10.63 3.09
C PRO A 97 -7.57 -9.70 3.54
N GLU A 98 -7.34 -9.64 4.85
CA GLU A 98 -6.32 -8.82 5.48
C GLU A 98 -4.92 -9.04 4.86
N SER A 99 -4.61 -10.29 4.48
CA SER A 99 -3.35 -10.65 3.82
C SER A 99 -3.11 -9.89 2.51
N LEU A 100 -4.16 -9.56 1.76
CA LEU A 100 -4.04 -8.72 0.57
C LEU A 100 -3.84 -7.25 0.93
N SER A 101 -4.61 -6.73 1.89
CA SER A 101 -4.45 -5.34 2.37
C SER A 101 -3.01 -5.10 2.84
N ARG A 102 -2.46 -6.08 3.56
CA ARG A 102 -1.08 -6.08 4.01
C ARG A 102 -0.08 -6.11 2.87
N LEU A 103 -0.20 -7.03 1.92
CA LEU A 103 0.71 -7.08 0.78
C LEU A 103 0.66 -5.78 -0.05
N MET A 104 -0.53 -5.22 -0.23
CA MET A 104 -0.74 -3.93 -0.89
C MET A 104 -0.03 -2.79 -0.15
N MET A 105 -0.16 -2.72 1.18
CA MET A 105 0.55 -1.74 2.00
C MET A 105 2.07 -1.90 1.89
N PHE A 106 2.57 -3.15 1.89
CA PHE A 106 4.01 -3.40 1.74
C PHE A 106 4.53 -2.90 0.38
N ILE A 107 3.84 -3.22 -0.72
CA ILE A 107 4.18 -2.74 -2.07
C ILE A 107 4.10 -1.21 -2.13
N LYS A 108 3.21 -0.58 -1.36
CA LYS A 108 3.18 0.88 -1.25
C LYS A 108 4.47 1.44 -0.64
N PHE A 109 5.02 0.82 0.40
CA PHE A 109 6.34 1.20 0.92
C PHE A 109 7.44 1.08 -0.13
N LEU A 110 7.39 0.05 -0.99
CA LEU A 110 8.33 -0.10 -2.11
C LEU A 110 8.20 1.00 -3.18
N THR A 111 7.09 1.72 -3.20
CA THR A 111 6.90 2.90 -4.05
C THR A 111 7.46 4.15 -3.38
N PHE A 112 7.14 4.35 -2.09
CA PHE A 112 7.63 5.49 -1.30
C PHE A 112 9.15 5.52 -1.18
N ARG A 113 9.80 4.35 -1.04
CA ARG A 113 11.24 4.26 -0.78
C ARG A 113 12.12 4.96 -1.81
N THR A 114 11.63 5.14 -3.03
CA THR A 114 12.39 5.77 -4.11
C THR A 114 12.54 7.28 -3.94
N GLY A 115 11.71 7.91 -3.10
CA GLY A 115 11.65 9.35 -2.90
C GLY A 115 10.85 10.10 -3.98
N HIS A 116 10.52 9.48 -5.12
CA HIS A 116 9.89 10.17 -6.24
C HIS A 116 8.39 10.47 -6.05
N THR A 117 7.75 9.89 -5.03
CA THR A 117 6.36 10.21 -4.72
C THR A 117 6.23 11.63 -4.17
N GLY A 118 7.22 12.10 -3.42
CA GLY A 118 7.20 13.39 -2.73
C GLY A 118 6.28 13.43 -1.50
N ILE A 119 5.95 12.27 -0.95
CA ILE A 119 5.24 12.15 0.33
C ILE A 119 6.17 12.53 1.49
N SER A 120 5.67 13.16 2.55
CA SER A 120 6.50 13.37 3.75
C SER A 120 6.59 12.11 4.62
N MET A 121 7.48 12.15 5.60
CA MET A 121 7.69 11.03 6.52
C MET A 121 6.47 10.73 7.42
N ALA A 122 5.61 11.70 7.71
CA ALA A 122 4.52 11.49 8.68
C ALA A 122 3.47 10.45 8.22
N PRO A 123 2.92 10.52 6.98
CA PRO A 123 2.04 9.46 6.47
C PRO A 123 2.72 8.09 6.38
N VAL A 124 3.98 8.06 5.94
CA VAL A 124 4.74 6.80 5.79
C VAL A 124 4.97 6.16 7.16
N GLN A 125 5.36 6.94 8.17
CA GLN A 125 5.58 6.46 9.51
C GLN A 125 4.27 5.96 10.14
N ARG A 126 3.15 6.66 9.96
CA ARG A 126 1.84 6.17 10.45
C ARG A 126 1.46 4.82 9.85
N LEU A 127 1.70 4.60 8.56
CA LEU A 127 1.47 3.29 7.93
C LEU A 127 2.40 2.20 8.48
N ILE A 128 3.66 2.53 8.79
CA ILE A 128 4.59 1.61 9.47
C ILE A 128 4.11 1.29 10.90
N ASP A 129 3.63 2.29 11.62
CA ASP A 129 3.11 2.12 12.97
C ASP A 129 1.85 1.25 12.95
N MET A 130 0.95 1.48 11.99
CA MET A 130 -0.21 0.62 11.73
C MET A 130 0.22 -0.82 11.45
N TRP A 131 1.22 -1.03 10.58
CA TRP A 131 1.77 -2.37 10.34
C TRP A 131 2.29 -3.03 11.61
N ASN A 132 3.11 -2.31 12.35
CA ASN A 132 3.78 -2.82 13.55
C ASN A 132 2.83 -3.10 14.72
N ASN A 133 1.63 -2.51 14.70
CA ASN A 133 0.56 -2.75 15.68
C ASN A 133 -0.56 -3.64 15.13
N ASP A 134 -0.34 -4.30 13.99
CA ASP A 134 -1.30 -5.21 13.37
C ASP A 134 -2.66 -4.57 13.02
N ILE A 135 -2.60 -3.32 12.55
CA ILE A 135 -3.77 -2.52 12.13
C ILE A 135 -3.74 -2.42 10.60
N MET A 136 -4.62 -3.13 9.90
CA MET A 136 -4.65 -3.15 8.44
C MET A 136 -5.90 -2.45 7.88
N PRO A 137 -5.79 -1.54 6.90
CA PRO A 137 -6.95 -0.92 6.28
C PRO A 137 -7.95 -1.93 5.72
N ALA A 138 -9.24 -1.70 5.93
CA ALA A 138 -10.30 -2.48 5.34
C ALA A 138 -10.54 -1.99 3.90
N ILE A 139 -10.17 -2.80 2.92
CA ILE A 139 -10.20 -2.40 1.50
C ILE A 139 -11.33 -3.14 0.78
N PRO A 140 -12.31 -2.44 0.19
CA PRO A 140 -13.35 -3.07 -0.62
C PRO A 140 -12.77 -3.72 -1.88
N LYS A 141 -13.35 -4.86 -2.29
CA LYS A 141 -12.84 -5.68 -3.39
C LYS A 141 -12.96 -5.04 -4.78
N LYS A 142 -13.94 -4.15 -4.99
CA LYS A 142 -14.23 -3.52 -6.29
C LYS A 142 -14.08 -2.00 -6.21
N GLY A 143 -13.75 -1.35 -7.34
CA GLY A 143 -13.71 0.11 -7.47
C GLY A 143 -12.54 0.63 -8.31
N THR A 144 -11.49 -0.17 -8.50
CA THR A 144 -10.40 0.14 -9.45
C THR A 144 -10.71 -0.41 -10.85
N VAL A 145 -10.29 0.33 -11.88
CA VAL A 145 -10.26 -0.12 -13.28
C VAL A 145 -8.86 -0.55 -13.74
N GLY A 146 -7.85 -0.48 -12.85
CA GLY A 146 -6.50 -0.99 -13.11
C GLY A 146 -5.70 -0.29 -14.22
N ALA A 147 -6.12 0.90 -14.66
CA ALA A 147 -5.51 1.61 -15.79
C ALA A 147 -4.31 2.48 -15.38
N SER A 148 -4.56 3.62 -14.72
CA SER A 148 -3.50 4.58 -14.30
C SER A 148 -3.41 4.81 -12.80
N GLY A 149 -4.24 4.10 -12.02
CA GLY A 149 -4.23 4.19 -10.57
C GLY A 149 -5.29 3.30 -9.93
N ASP A 150 -4.88 2.56 -8.92
CA ASP A 150 -5.71 1.86 -7.96
C ASP A 150 -6.35 2.84 -6.96
N LEU A 151 -6.90 3.95 -7.48
CA LEU A 151 -7.33 5.12 -6.71
C LEU A 151 -8.30 4.73 -5.61
N ALA A 152 -9.34 3.94 -5.92
CA ALA A 152 -10.34 3.54 -4.95
C ALA A 152 -9.79 2.68 -3.80
N PRO A 153 -9.12 1.54 -4.05
CA PRO A 153 -8.56 0.75 -2.96
C PRO A 153 -7.43 1.49 -2.22
N LEU A 154 -6.62 2.33 -2.89
CA LEU A 154 -5.58 3.13 -2.23
C LEU A 154 -6.16 4.28 -1.39
N ALA A 155 -7.29 4.86 -1.79
CA ALA A 155 -8.04 5.80 -0.97
C ALA A 155 -8.56 5.12 0.30
N HIS A 156 -9.14 3.91 0.18
CA HIS A 156 -9.53 3.11 1.36
C HIS A 156 -8.34 2.73 2.25
N MET A 157 -7.15 2.49 1.67
CA MET A 157 -5.91 2.30 2.44
C MET A 157 -5.48 3.57 3.19
N ALA A 158 -5.77 4.75 2.65
CA ALA A 158 -5.37 6.05 3.20
C ALA A 158 -6.38 6.66 4.18
N LEU A 159 -7.66 6.32 4.09
CA LEU A 159 -8.72 6.82 4.99
C LEU A 159 -8.34 6.73 6.48
N PRO A 160 -7.72 5.64 6.98
CA PRO A 160 -7.38 5.55 8.38
C PRO A 160 -6.39 6.62 8.86
N LEU A 161 -5.54 7.13 7.96
CA LEU A 161 -4.61 8.21 8.28
C LEU A 161 -5.35 9.51 8.64
N LEU A 162 -6.56 9.69 8.10
CA LEU A 162 -7.45 10.81 8.35
C LEU A 162 -8.44 10.55 9.50
N GLY A 163 -8.34 9.39 10.15
CA GLY A 163 -9.30 8.96 11.18
C GLY A 163 -10.64 8.47 10.63
N LEU A 164 -10.69 8.15 9.33
CA LEU A 164 -11.89 7.70 8.63
C LEU A 164 -11.79 6.23 8.25
N GLY A 165 -12.94 5.64 7.89
CA GLY A 165 -13.01 4.27 7.40
C GLY A 165 -12.73 3.22 8.48
N LYS A 166 -12.59 1.98 8.05
CA LYS A 166 -12.42 0.81 8.91
C LYS A 166 -11.04 0.18 8.75
N VAL A 167 -10.64 -0.56 9.77
CA VAL A 167 -9.42 -1.36 9.77
C VAL A 167 -9.71 -2.75 10.34
N HIS A 168 -8.98 -3.75 9.88
CA HIS A 168 -8.81 -5.02 10.58
C HIS A 168 -7.90 -4.79 11.79
N TYR A 169 -8.39 -5.18 12.97
CA TYR A 169 -7.63 -5.12 14.21
C TYR A 169 -8.09 -6.24 15.14
N LYS A 170 -7.16 -7.05 15.65
CA LYS A 170 -7.44 -8.19 16.55
C LYS A 170 -8.50 -9.16 16.01
N GLY A 171 -8.52 -9.39 14.69
CA GLY A 171 -9.44 -10.30 14.02
C GLY A 171 -10.81 -9.71 13.65
N GLU A 172 -11.09 -8.46 14.03
CA GLU A 172 -12.37 -7.80 13.81
C GLU A 172 -12.24 -6.59 12.89
N LEU A 173 -13.35 -6.16 12.29
CA LEU A 173 -13.44 -4.88 11.58
C LEU A 173 -13.86 -3.78 12.54
N VAL A 174 -12.99 -2.79 12.74
CA VAL A 174 -13.15 -1.72 13.71
C VAL A 174 -13.14 -0.36 13.00
N GLU A 175 -13.94 0.59 13.47
CA GLU A 175 -13.88 1.97 13.00
C GLU A 175 -12.53 2.60 13.39
N THR A 176 -11.89 3.30 12.45
CA THR A 176 -10.55 3.85 12.68
C THR A 176 -10.51 4.84 13.87
N ALA A 177 -11.59 5.58 14.11
CA ALA A 177 -11.67 6.51 15.24
C ALA A 177 -11.40 5.82 16.59
N VAL A 178 -11.84 4.57 16.77
CA VAL A 178 -11.57 3.77 17.98
C VAL A 178 -10.08 3.47 18.10
N ILE A 179 -9.44 3.11 16.98
CA ILE A 179 -8.01 2.80 16.94
C ILE A 179 -7.16 4.03 17.22
N LEU A 180 -7.54 5.19 16.67
CA LEU A 180 -6.86 6.46 16.98
C LEU A 180 -6.92 6.77 18.47
N GLN A 181 -8.07 6.54 19.11
CA GLN A 181 -8.19 6.72 20.56
C GLN A 181 -7.36 5.70 21.35
N GLU A 182 -7.40 4.41 20.98
CA GLU A 182 -6.64 3.33 21.66
C GLU A 182 -5.12 3.56 21.57
N MET A 183 -4.64 4.13 20.46
CA MET A 183 -3.22 4.35 20.20
C MET A 183 -2.74 5.77 20.57
N ASP A 184 -3.61 6.64 21.10
CA ASP A 184 -3.36 8.07 21.33
C ASP A 184 -2.83 8.80 20.07
N TRP A 185 -3.38 8.45 18.91
CA TRP A 185 -3.02 9.03 17.63
C TRP A 185 -4.02 10.10 17.21
N LYS A 186 -3.48 11.18 16.64
CA LYS A 186 -4.29 12.21 15.98
C LYS A 186 -4.45 11.93 14.48
N PRO A 187 -5.58 12.30 13.85
CA PRO A 187 -5.70 12.34 12.40
C PRO A 187 -4.57 13.18 11.78
N LEU A 188 -4.04 12.73 10.65
CA LEU A 188 -3.02 13.46 9.91
C LEU A 188 -3.64 14.59 9.10
N LYS A 189 -2.91 15.70 9.02
CA LYS A 189 -3.17 16.79 8.09
C LYS A 189 -2.24 16.63 6.89
N LEU A 190 -2.83 16.47 5.72
CA LEU A 190 -2.06 16.20 4.50
C LEU A 190 -1.47 17.49 3.93
N LYS A 191 -0.18 17.42 3.59
CA LYS A 191 0.59 18.47 2.91
C LYS A 191 0.41 18.40 1.39
N PRO A 192 0.87 19.41 0.62
CA PRO A 192 0.81 19.38 -0.83
C PRO A 192 1.26 18.04 -1.43
N LYS A 193 0.49 17.52 -2.38
CA LYS A 193 0.70 16.25 -3.08
C LYS A 193 0.54 14.96 -2.24
N GLU A 194 0.38 15.02 -0.92
CA GLU A 194 0.36 13.80 -0.10
C GLU A 194 -0.89 12.93 -0.32
N GLY A 195 -2.06 13.55 -0.50
CA GLY A 195 -3.28 12.81 -0.84
C GLY A 195 -3.11 12.05 -2.15
N LEU A 196 -2.57 12.71 -3.18
CA LEU A 196 -2.24 12.08 -4.46
C LEU A 196 -1.15 11.00 -4.32
N ALA A 197 -0.11 11.25 -3.52
CA ALA A 197 0.96 10.28 -3.31
C ALA A 197 0.43 9.00 -2.63
N LEU A 198 -0.58 9.12 -1.76
CA LEU A 198 -1.24 8.00 -1.10
C LEU A 198 -2.16 7.23 -2.07
N THR A 199 -2.93 7.92 -2.91
CA THR A 199 -3.95 7.30 -3.78
C THR A 199 -3.41 6.82 -5.13
N ASN A 200 -2.27 7.33 -5.59
CA ASN A 200 -1.75 7.02 -6.94
C ASN A 200 -0.80 5.82 -6.96
N GLY A 201 -0.86 5.03 -8.03
CA GLY A 201 -0.09 3.80 -8.24
C GLY A 201 -0.96 2.56 -8.44
N VAL A 202 -0.32 1.41 -8.68
CA VAL A 202 -0.98 0.13 -9.06
C VAL A 202 -0.80 -0.96 -8.00
N GLN A 203 -0.78 -0.58 -6.72
CA GLN A 203 -0.43 -1.49 -5.63
C GLN A 203 -1.47 -2.59 -5.39
N TYR A 204 -2.76 -2.34 -5.64
CA TYR A 204 -3.80 -3.35 -5.45
C TYR A 204 -3.71 -4.43 -6.52
N ILE A 205 -3.59 -4.06 -7.80
CA ILE A 205 -3.41 -5.04 -8.88
C ILE A 205 -2.06 -5.75 -8.79
N ASN A 206 -0.99 -5.06 -8.35
CA ASN A 206 0.31 -5.70 -8.12
C ASN A 206 0.25 -6.70 -6.96
N ALA A 207 -0.42 -6.36 -5.85
CA ALA A 207 -0.60 -7.28 -4.74
C ALA A 207 -1.41 -8.52 -5.16
N ARG A 208 -2.49 -8.32 -5.92
CA ARG A 208 -3.28 -9.42 -6.50
C ARG A 208 -2.44 -10.29 -7.44
N GLY A 209 -1.69 -9.67 -8.36
CA GLY A 209 -0.81 -10.37 -9.29
C GLY A 209 0.25 -11.19 -8.58
N ALA A 210 0.91 -10.61 -7.57
CA ALA A 210 1.89 -11.30 -6.74
C ALA A 210 1.27 -12.51 -6.01
N GLN A 211 0.09 -12.37 -5.40
CA GLN A 211 -0.63 -13.50 -4.80
C GLN A 211 -0.97 -14.59 -5.82
N CYS A 212 -1.42 -14.21 -7.01
CA CYS A 212 -1.72 -15.16 -8.08
C CYS A 212 -0.46 -15.93 -8.50
N LEU A 213 0.66 -15.24 -8.71
CA LEU A 213 1.93 -15.87 -9.09
C LEU A 213 2.43 -16.82 -8.00
N MET A 214 2.42 -16.40 -6.73
CA MET A 214 2.80 -17.24 -5.60
C MET A 214 1.95 -18.53 -5.53
N ARG A 215 0.64 -18.41 -5.78
CA ARG A 215 -0.28 -19.56 -5.80
C ARG A 215 -0.07 -20.46 -7.02
N ILE A 216 0.23 -19.90 -8.19
CA ILE A 216 0.52 -20.68 -9.39
C ILE A 216 1.75 -21.54 -9.18
N GLU A 217 2.81 -21.02 -8.54
CA GLU A 217 4.01 -21.80 -8.22
C GLU A 217 3.70 -23.02 -7.32
N GLU A 218 2.86 -22.83 -6.29
CA GLU A 218 2.40 -23.93 -5.42
C GLU A 218 1.54 -24.95 -6.19
N MET A 219 0.68 -24.48 -7.10
CA MET A 219 -0.16 -25.33 -7.94
C MET A 219 0.65 -26.14 -8.94
N MET A 220 1.71 -25.56 -9.52
CA MET A 220 2.60 -26.28 -10.45
C MET A 220 3.33 -27.43 -9.74
N GLN A 221 3.89 -27.19 -8.55
CA GLN A 221 4.53 -28.24 -7.75
C GLN A 221 3.54 -29.38 -7.41
N THR A 222 2.30 -29.01 -7.09
CA THR A 222 1.24 -29.99 -6.80
C THR A 222 0.85 -30.78 -8.04
N ALA A 223 0.78 -30.12 -9.21
CA ALA A 223 0.47 -30.78 -10.48
C ALA A 223 1.57 -31.77 -10.88
N ASP A 224 2.84 -31.41 -10.71
CA ASP A 224 3.99 -32.30 -10.97
C ASP A 224 3.94 -33.54 -10.06
N LEU A 225 3.61 -33.36 -8.77
CA LEU A 225 3.45 -34.47 -7.84
C LEU A 225 2.32 -35.41 -8.27
N PHE A 226 1.15 -34.87 -8.64
CA PHE A 226 0.05 -35.70 -9.12
C PHE A 226 0.35 -36.38 -10.45
N ALA A 227 1.06 -35.72 -11.35
CA ALA A 227 1.50 -36.32 -12.60
C ALA A 227 2.45 -37.50 -12.32
N ALA A 228 3.43 -37.33 -11.43
CA ALA A 228 4.35 -38.39 -11.04
C ALA A 228 3.64 -39.59 -10.38
N MET A 229 2.76 -39.34 -9.41
CA MET A 229 1.97 -40.38 -8.74
C MET A 229 1.05 -41.12 -9.71
N SER A 230 0.39 -40.39 -10.62
CA SER A 230 -0.50 -40.99 -11.61
C SER A 230 0.29 -41.86 -12.60
N SER A 231 1.42 -41.34 -13.08
CA SER A 231 2.31 -42.07 -13.98
C SER A 231 2.80 -43.39 -13.36
N GLN A 232 3.18 -43.35 -12.08
CA GLN A 232 3.53 -44.55 -11.32
C GLN A 232 2.35 -45.52 -11.20
N ALA A 233 1.16 -45.03 -10.84
CA ALA A 233 -0.04 -45.86 -10.67
C ALA A 233 -0.48 -46.55 -11.97
N PHE A 234 -0.33 -45.88 -13.11
CA PHE A 234 -0.68 -46.41 -14.43
C PHE A 234 0.46 -47.17 -15.11
N SER A 235 1.62 -47.33 -14.46
CA SER A 235 2.80 -48.01 -15.05
C SER A 235 3.18 -47.44 -16.42
N THR A 236 3.12 -46.11 -16.57
CA THR A 236 3.48 -45.46 -17.83
C THR A 236 4.94 -45.75 -18.20
N SER A 237 5.20 -45.96 -19.50
CA SER A 237 6.55 -46.25 -20.02
C SER A 237 7.57 -45.19 -19.57
N GLU A 238 8.78 -45.63 -19.24
CA GLU A 238 9.92 -44.74 -18.96
C GLU A 238 10.29 -43.84 -20.15
N THR A 239 9.81 -44.18 -21.36
CA THR A 239 10.01 -43.38 -22.58
C THR A 239 9.00 -42.24 -22.77
N PHE A 240 8.09 -42.01 -21.81
CA PHE A 240 7.00 -41.04 -21.94
C PHE A 240 7.32 -39.65 -21.36
N TYR A 241 8.54 -39.44 -20.86
CA TYR A 241 9.02 -38.17 -20.30
C TYR A 241 10.06 -37.52 -21.20
#